data_AF-A0A1X1GDD8-F1
#
_entry.id   AF-A0A1X1GDD8-F1
#
_cell.length_a   1.000
_cell.length_b   1.000
_cell.length_c   1.000
_cell.angle_alpha   90.00
_cell.angle_beta   90.00
_cell.angle_gamma   90.00
#
_symmetry.space_group_name_H-M   'P 1'
#
loop_
_entity.id
_entity.type
_entity.pdbx_description
1 polymer ?
#
loop_
_entity_poly.entity_id
_entity_poly.type
_entity_poly.pdbx_seq_one_letter_code
_entity_poly.pdbx_strand_id
1 'polypeptide(L)'
;MKYSQQVLDMLKQAVNGQIDNFWDFSFKFNALFGEDEDFAEAWDNENPEMFDALNDFELMMFLEEHDPSDKQGFINFLKPYYEQVKQLVKHSA
;
A
#
# COMPACT_ATOMS: atom_id res chain seq x y z
N MET A 1 8.82 7.36 -12.32
CA MET A 1 8.07 7.71 -11.10
C MET A 1 8.65 6.86 -9.98
N LYS A 2 9.03 7.44 -8.83
CA LYS A 2 9.63 6.68 -7.72
C LYS A 2 8.72 5.55 -7.23
N TYR A 3 9.28 4.44 -6.76
CA TYR A 3 8.51 3.29 -6.26
C TYR A 3 7.61 3.69 -5.08
N SER A 4 8.16 4.44 -4.12
CA SER A 4 7.41 4.97 -2.97
C SER A 4 6.22 5.83 -3.39
N GLN A 5 6.36 6.61 -4.46
CA GLN A 5 5.29 7.45 -4.97
C GLN A 5 4.18 6.62 -5.63
N GLN A 6 4.54 5.56 -6.36
CA GLN A 6 3.55 4.65 -6.96
C GLN A 6 2.72 3.96 -5.86
N VAL A 7 3.37 3.44 -4.82
CA VAL A 7 2.69 2.82 -3.67
C VAL A 7 1.81 3.82 -2.91
N LEU A 8 2.31 5.04 -2.67
CA LEU A 8 1.52 6.09 -2.03
C LEU A 8 0.27 6.44 -2.86
N ASP A 9 0.39 6.53 -4.19
CA ASP A 9 -0.73 6.87 -5.06
C ASP A 9 -1.77 5.74 -5.13
N MET A 10 -1.36 4.47 -5.02
CA MET A 10 -2.29 3.34 -4.86
C MET A 10 -3.08 3.46 -3.54
N LEU A 11 -2.39 3.66 -2.41
CA LEU A 11 -3.04 3.86 -1.11
C LEU A 11 -3.98 5.08 -1.13
N LYS A 12 -3.53 6.19 -1.73
CA LYS A 12 -4.31 7.42 -1.87
C LYS A 12 -5.62 7.19 -2.62
N GLN A 13 -5.58 6.43 -3.72
CA GLN A 13 -6.79 6.08 -4.47
C GLN A 13 -7.74 5.24 -3.61
N ALA A 14 -7.21 4.27 -2.86
CA ALA A 14 -8.00 3.44 -1.96
C ALA A 14 -8.70 4.26 -0.87
N VAL A 15 -7.95 5.07 -0.11
CA VAL A 15 -8.50 5.84 1.02
C VAL A 15 -9.44 6.97 0.60
N ASN A 16 -9.34 7.46 -0.63
CA ASN A 16 -10.27 8.44 -1.19
C ASN A 16 -11.52 7.80 -1.82
N GLY A 17 -11.65 6.47 -1.78
CA GLY A 17 -12.76 5.75 -2.41
C GLY A 17 -12.76 5.86 -3.94
N GLN A 18 -11.59 6.04 -4.55
CA GLN A 18 -11.42 6.18 -6.00
C GLN A 18 -11.21 4.84 -6.71
N ILE A 19 -11.21 3.73 -5.96
CA ILE A 19 -11.13 2.39 -6.50
C ILE A 19 -12.50 1.70 -6.45
N ASP A 20 -12.83 1.01 -7.54
CA ASP A 20 -14.11 0.31 -7.67
C ASP A 20 -14.08 -1.08 -7.02
N ASN A 21 -12.90 -1.72 -7.03
CA ASN A 21 -12.69 -3.10 -6.62
C ASN A 21 -11.54 -3.22 -5.60
N PHE A 22 -11.87 -3.46 -4.34
CA PHE A 22 -10.89 -3.66 -3.28
C PHE A 22 -10.20 -5.03 -3.35
N TRP A 23 -10.82 -6.04 -3.97
CA TRP A 23 -10.18 -7.34 -4.19
C TRP A 23 -8.99 -7.21 -5.16
N ASP A 24 -9.18 -6.50 -6.28
CA ASP A 24 -8.09 -6.21 -7.22
C ASP A 24 -6.98 -5.38 -6.57
N PHE A 25 -7.36 -4.45 -5.69
CA PHE A 25 -6.40 -3.66 -4.92
C PHE A 25 -5.57 -4.53 -3.99
N SER A 26 -6.20 -5.36 -3.15
CA SER A 26 -5.50 -6.25 -2.22
C SER A 26 -4.48 -7.14 -2.94
N PHE A 27 -4.89 -7.77 -4.04
CA PHE A 27 -4.01 -8.65 -4.82
C PHE A 27 -2.81 -7.87 -5.40
N LYS A 28 -3.06 -6.74 -6.06
CA LYS A 28 -1.99 -5.92 -6.66
C LYS A 28 -1.07 -5.31 -5.61
N PHE A 29 -1.60 -4.94 -4.46
CA PHE A 29 -0.83 -4.32 -3.39
C PHE A 29 0.07 -5.35 -2.69
N ASN A 30 -0.46 -6.55 -2.36
CA ASN A 30 0.32 -7.64 -1.76
C ASN A 30 1.45 -8.12 -2.69
N ALA A 31 1.21 -8.15 -4.01
CA ALA A 31 2.23 -8.56 -4.98
C ALA A 31 3.52 -7.72 -4.92
N LEU A 32 3.44 -6.45 -4.47
CA LEU A 32 4.59 -5.53 -4.38
C LEU A 32 5.58 -5.90 -3.26
N PHE A 33 5.23 -6.83 -2.37
CA PHE A 33 6.07 -7.25 -1.23
C PHE A 33 6.86 -8.54 -1.49
N GLY A 34 6.84 -9.09 -2.71
CA GLY A 34 7.68 -10.23 -3.05
C GLY A 34 7.24 -11.09 -4.23
N GLU A 35 6.04 -10.90 -4.77
CA GLU A 35 5.69 -11.55 -6.05
C GLU A 35 6.37 -10.86 -7.24
N ASP A 36 6.49 -9.53 -7.17
CA ASP A 36 7.36 -8.74 -8.04
C ASP A 36 8.69 -8.49 -7.30
N GLU A 37 9.60 -9.46 -7.36
CA GLU A 37 10.90 -9.43 -6.66
C GLU A 37 11.73 -8.19 -7.05
N ASP A 38 11.77 -7.84 -8.34
CA ASP A 38 12.52 -6.69 -8.85
C ASP A 38 11.94 -5.37 -8.29
N PHE A 39 10.61 -5.23 -8.25
CA PHE A 39 9.97 -4.07 -7.65
C PHE A 39 10.23 -4.01 -6.14
N ALA A 40 10.05 -5.12 -5.43
CA ALA A 40 10.21 -5.19 -3.98
C ALA A 40 11.63 -4.81 -3.56
N GLU A 41 12.66 -5.40 -4.20
CA GLU A 41 14.05 -5.09 -3.93
C GLU A 41 14.38 -3.63 -4.27
N ALA A 42 13.91 -3.12 -5.42
CA ALA A 42 14.19 -1.75 -5.82
C ALA A 42 13.48 -0.73 -4.92
N TRP A 43 12.27 -1.05 -4.43
CA TRP A 43 11.52 -0.20 -3.52
C TRP A 43 12.13 -0.17 -2.12
N ASP A 44 12.50 -1.33 -1.57
CA ASP A 44 13.20 -1.42 -0.27
C ASP A 44 14.51 -0.62 -0.30
N ASN A 45 15.31 -0.77 -1.35
CA ASN A 45 16.52 0.04 -1.53
C ASN A 45 16.24 1.55 -1.68
N GLU A 46 15.10 1.95 -2.26
CA GLU A 46 14.71 3.35 -2.42
C GLU A 46 14.26 3.97 -1.09
N ASN A 47 13.45 3.25 -0.32
CA ASN A 47 12.81 3.78 0.89
C ASN A 47 12.45 2.65 1.88
N PRO A 48 13.44 2.12 2.62
CA PRO A 48 13.25 0.96 3.49
C PRO A 48 12.27 1.28 4.63
N GLU A 49 12.27 2.52 5.13
CA GLU A 49 11.33 2.98 6.17
C GLU A 49 9.87 2.86 5.74
N MET A 50 9.56 3.16 4.47
CA MET A 50 8.20 3.04 3.94
C MET A 50 7.86 1.58 3.59
N PHE A 51 8.84 0.84 3.07
CA PHE A 51 8.69 -0.58 2.79
C PHE A 51 8.34 -1.35 4.07
N ASP A 52 9.15 -1.22 5.13
CA ASP A 52 8.93 -1.85 6.43
C ASP A 52 7.59 -1.45 7.06
N ALA A 53 7.18 -0.19 6.92
CA ALA A 53 5.91 0.29 7.46
C ALA A 53 4.67 -0.35 6.81
N LEU A 54 4.78 -0.80 5.56
CA LEU A 54 3.68 -1.44 4.82
C LEU A 54 3.86 -2.95 4.68
N ASN A 55 5.06 -3.47 4.90
CA ASN A 55 5.32 -4.89 5.07
C ASN A 55 4.92 -5.33 6.49
N ASP A 56 3.67 -5.08 6.82
CA ASP A 56 3.09 -5.28 8.13
C ASP A 56 2.12 -6.47 8.12
N PHE A 57 2.25 -7.34 9.12
CA PHE A 57 1.46 -8.56 9.20
C PHE A 57 -0.05 -8.27 9.31
N GLU A 58 -0.45 -7.26 10.07
CA GLU A 58 -1.86 -6.90 10.24
C GLU A 58 -2.44 -6.37 8.92
N LEU A 59 -1.68 -5.56 8.19
CA LEU A 59 -2.05 -5.10 6.86
C LEU A 59 -2.23 -6.26 5.87
N MET A 60 -1.26 -7.17 5.79
CA MET A 60 -1.34 -8.32 4.87
C MET A 60 -2.55 -9.21 5.17
N MET A 61 -2.75 -9.56 6.44
CA MET A 61 -3.89 -10.36 6.89
C MET A 61 -5.22 -9.68 6.55
N PHE A 62 -5.33 -8.37 6.78
CA PHE A 62 -6.53 -7.62 6.43
C PHE A 62 -6.81 -7.64 4.93
N LEU A 63 -5.78 -7.44 4.10
CA LEU A 63 -5.93 -7.43 2.64
C LEU A 63 -6.36 -8.80 2.09
N GLU A 64 -5.94 -9.89 2.73
CA GLU A 64 -6.30 -11.26 2.34
C GLU A 64 -7.69 -11.71 2.82
N GLU A 65 -8.04 -11.38 4.07
CA GLU A 65 -9.21 -11.97 4.74
C GLU A 65 -10.44 -11.05 4.78
N HIS A 66 -10.27 -9.72 4.69
CA HIS A 66 -11.40 -8.79 4.83
C HIS A 66 -12.35 -8.87 3.63
N ASP A 67 -13.64 -8.69 3.89
CA ASP A 67 -14.67 -8.69 2.83
C ASP A 67 -14.41 -7.53 1.85
N PRO A 68 -14.06 -7.80 0.57
CA PRO A 68 -13.74 -6.77 -0.41
C PRO A 68 -14.95 -5.89 -0.80
N SER A 69 -16.16 -6.28 -0.41
CA SER A 69 -17.36 -5.46 -0.58
C SER A 69 -17.51 -4.38 0.50
N ASP A 70 -16.83 -4.51 1.64
CA ASP A 70 -16.83 -3.52 2.72
C ASP A 70 -15.86 -2.36 2.42
N LYS A 71 -16.26 -1.52 1.47
CA LYS A 71 -15.47 -0.36 1.03
C LYS A 71 -15.09 0.58 2.17
N GLN A 72 -16.00 0.82 3.12
CA GLN A 72 -15.75 1.75 4.21
C GLN A 72 -14.81 1.15 5.25
N GLY A 73 -14.89 -0.16 5.52
CA GLY A 73 -13.93 -0.88 6.34
C GLY A 73 -12.51 -0.76 5.79
N PHE A 74 -12.32 -1.02 4.49
CA PHE A 74 -11.03 -0.83 3.82
C PHE A 74 -10.52 0.61 3.95
N ILE A 75 -11.34 1.62 3.65
CA ILE A 75 -10.94 3.03 3.76
C ILE A 75 -10.51 3.35 5.19
N ASN A 76 -11.28 2.92 6.19
CA ASN A 76 -10.99 3.18 7.59
C ASN A 76 -9.69 2.50 8.05
N PHE A 77 -9.47 1.25 7.61
CA PHE A 77 -8.30 0.45 7.96
C PHE A 77 -7.02 0.97 7.28
N LEU A 78 -7.08 1.33 6.00
CA LEU A 78 -5.90 1.79 5.24
C LEU A 78 -5.49 3.24 5.57
N LYS A 79 -6.41 4.05 6.10
CA LYS A 79 -6.16 5.48 6.34
C LYS A 79 -5.00 5.76 7.30
N PRO A 80 -4.85 5.08 8.44
CA PRO A 80 -3.67 5.21 9.30
C PRO A 80 -2.35 4.92 8.56
N TYR A 81 -2.28 3.82 7.79
CA TYR A 81 -1.10 3.48 6.99
C TYR A 81 -0.78 4.56 5.96
N TYR A 82 -1.79 5.04 5.22
CA TYR A 82 -1.62 6.12 4.25
C TYR A 82 -1.05 7.39 4.90
N GLU A 83 -1.60 7.84 6.03
CA GLU A 83 -1.11 9.07 6.69
C GLU A 83 0.31 8.88 7.25
N GLN A 84 0.66 7.69 7.74
CA GLN A 84 2.01 7.35 8.16
C GLN A 84 2.99 7.44 6.99
N VAL A 85 2.75 6.69 5.91
CA VAL A 85 3.71 6.58 4.81
C VAL A 85 3.79 7.82 3.93
N LYS A 86 2.73 8.64 3.90
CA LYS A 86 2.74 9.95 3.24
C LYS A 86 3.85 10.86 3.78
N GLN A 87 4.21 10.75 5.06
CA GLN A 87 5.33 11.51 5.65
C GLN A 87 6.69 10.90 5.30
N LEU A 88 6.73 9.61 4.98
CA LEU A 88 7.93 8.86 4.62
C LEU A 88 8.29 8.96 3.14
N VAL A 89 7.36 9.42 2.29
CA VAL A 89 7.69 9.67 0.88
C VAL A 89 8.69 10.81 0.81
N LYS A 90 9.95 10.45 0.56
CA LYS A 90 11.03 11.40 0.32
C LYS A 90 10.78 12.04 -1.05
N HIS A 91 10.10 13.18 -1.07
CA HIS A 91 10.18 14.13 -2.17
C HIS A 91 11.65 14.54 -2.26
N SER A 92 12.39 14.02 -3.24
CA SER A 92 13.79 14.43 -3.40
C SER A 92 13.88 15.95 -3.51
N ALA A 93 14.96 16.49 -2.93
CA ALA A 93 15.49 17.80 -3.21
C ALA A 93 15.79 18.02 -4.71
#